data_AF-A0A9E3S4L3-F1
#
_entry.id   AF-A0A9E3S4L3-F1
#
_cell.length_a   1.000
_cell.length_b   1.000
_cell.length_c   1.000
_cell.angle_alpha   90.00
_cell.angle_beta   90.00
_cell.angle_gamma   90.00
#
_symmetry.space_group_name_H-M   'P 1'
#
loop_
_entity.id
_entity.type
_entity.pdbx_description
1 polymer ?
#
loop_
_entity_poly.entity_id
_entity_poly.type
_entity_poly.pdbx_seq_one_letter_code
_entity_poly.pdbx_strand_id
1 'polypeptide(L)'
;MAYLHEAQIANIVTSYCTCLAGIMPMLFTVATRPQPARWFFVYFCTLLTGIPTVYLHANEGDRFASFLDVGSNIVLAWALQIAVAGDFMPRRRCRTFVLASTLINAAVVAWLLYEVFAPTKIPIIRFGGFGQFYAGEVALIANAWVVVFVFGTNYRRIPHEARPLLLIVIVMFFIGMLLATAGNSTISFGIFPWHAVWHIVGAFGFITLWLFNYVRFNCAMSSEESK
;
A
#
# COMPACT_ATOMS: atom_id res chain seq x y z
N MET A 1 -7.55 7.32 26.22
CA MET A 1 -6.38 7.23 25.34
C MET A 1 -5.14 7.30 26.22
N ALA A 2 -4.34 6.25 26.29
CA ALA A 2 -3.11 6.22 27.08
C ALA A 2 -1.93 6.51 26.16
N TYR A 3 -1.11 7.50 26.52
CA TYR A 3 0.13 7.80 25.82
C TYR A 3 1.16 6.70 26.14
N LEU A 4 1.73 6.07 25.12
CA LEU A 4 2.67 4.95 25.26
C LEU A 4 4.13 5.38 25.03
N HIS A 5 4.40 6.24 24.04
CA HIS A 5 5.75 6.70 23.72
C HIS A 5 5.78 7.98 22.87
N GLU A 6 6.95 8.62 22.79
CA GLU A 6 7.18 9.89 22.07
C GLU A 6 6.80 9.84 20.59
N ALA A 7 7.08 8.72 19.90
CA ALA A 7 6.72 8.56 18.50
C ALA A 7 5.21 8.41 18.22
N GLN A 8 4.36 8.18 19.24
CA GLN A 8 2.97 7.78 19.02
C GLN A 8 2.17 8.90 18.36
N ILE A 9 2.33 10.13 18.84
CA ILE A 9 1.65 11.30 18.25
C ILE A 9 2.10 11.50 16.81
N ALA A 10 3.39 11.36 16.52
CA ALA A 10 3.91 11.45 15.16
C ALA A 10 3.28 10.38 14.26
N ASN A 11 3.18 9.13 14.71
CA ASN A 11 2.53 8.05 13.97
C ASN A 11 1.05 8.35 13.71
N ILE A 12 0.30 8.83 14.71
CA ILE A 12 -1.12 9.20 14.56
C ILE A 12 -1.29 10.32 13.52
N VAL A 13 -0.52 11.40 13.64
CA VAL A 13 -0.63 12.57 12.74
C VAL A 13 -0.24 12.18 11.32
N THR A 14 0.87 11.46 11.15
CA THR A 14 1.35 11.05 9.82
C THR A 14 0.47 9.97 9.18
N SER A 15 -0.29 9.19 9.95
CA SER A 15 -1.28 8.25 9.41
C SER A 15 -2.38 8.95 8.59
N TYR A 16 -2.71 10.21 8.89
CA TYR A 16 -3.63 10.99 8.06
C TYR A 16 -3.08 11.27 6.65
N CYS A 17 -1.76 11.21 6.45
CA CYS A 17 -1.18 11.29 5.11
C CYS A 17 -1.69 10.16 4.22
N THR A 18 -1.92 8.96 4.75
CA THR A 18 -2.50 7.83 4.00
C THR A 18 -3.95 8.11 3.59
N CYS A 19 -4.76 8.68 4.48
CA CYS A 19 -6.13 9.13 4.15
C CYS A 19 -6.12 10.15 3.01
N LEU A 20 -5.26 11.17 3.11
CA LEU A 20 -5.09 12.19 2.09
C LEU A 20 -4.59 11.60 0.77
N ALA A 21 -3.70 10.60 0.82
CA ALA A 21 -3.23 9.90 -0.36
C ALA A 21 -4.30 9.03 -1.03
N GLY A 22 -5.40 8.71 -0.37
CA GLY A 22 -6.59 8.15 -1.01
C GLY A 22 -7.52 9.23 -1.57
N ILE A 23 -7.80 10.28 -0.77
CA ILE A 23 -8.72 11.38 -1.13
C ILE A 23 -8.21 12.15 -2.34
N MET A 24 -6.94 12.57 -2.34
CA MET A 24 -6.39 13.46 -3.36
C MET A 24 -6.39 12.82 -4.75
N PRO A 25 -5.90 11.57 -4.96
CA PRO A 25 -6.06 10.86 -6.24
C PRO A 25 -7.50 10.71 -6.72
N MET A 26 -8.45 10.46 -5.83
CA MET A 26 -9.87 10.39 -6.22
C MET A 26 -10.36 11.76 -6.70
N LEU A 27 -10.11 12.83 -5.94
CA LEU A 27 -10.46 14.21 -6.32
C LEU A 27 -9.81 14.60 -7.65
N PHE A 28 -8.52 14.30 -7.83
CA PHE A 28 -7.82 14.58 -9.07
C PHE A 28 -8.40 13.78 -10.24
N THR A 29 -8.81 12.53 -10.04
CA THR A 29 -9.47 11.73 -11.09
C THR A 29 -10.82 12.32 -11.50
N VAL A 30 -11.59 12.84 -10.54
CA VAL A 30 -12.87 13.53 -10.80
C VAL A 30 -12.65 14.88 -11.49
N ALA A 31 -11.65 15.64 -11.08
CA ALA A 31 -11.38 16.99 -11.58
C ALA A 31 -10.64 17.03 -12.93
N THR A 32 -10.03 15.92 -13.35
CA THR A 32 -9.24 15.85 -14.58
C THR A 32 -9.88 14.90 -15.61
N ARG A 33 -9.15 13.90 -16.09
CA ARG A 33 -9.66 12.90 -17.04
C ARG A 33 -9.86 11.57 -16.32
N PRO A 34 -10.93 10.82 -16.66
CA PRO A 34 -11.25 9.57 -15.99
C PRO A 34 -10.15 8.54 -16.23
N GLN A 35 -9.73 7.86 -15.16
CA GLN A 35 -8.90 6.67 -15.22
C GLN A 35 -9.80 5.42 -15.18
N PRO A 36 -9.31 4.23 -15.58
CA PRO A 36 -10.12 3.01 -15.51
C PRO A 36 -10.62 2.74 -14.09
N ALA A 37 -11.88 2.32 -13.94
CA ALA A 37 -12.55 2.19 -12.65
C ALA A 37 -11.79 1.36 -11.60
N ARG A 38 -11.04 0.34 -12.04
CA ARG A 38 -10.17 -0.48 -11.16
C ARG A 38 -9.10 0.34 -10.43
N TRP A 39 -8.59 1.42 -11.04
CA TRP A 39 -7.62 2.32 -10.41
C TRP A 39 -8.29 3.30 -9.45
N PHE A 40 -9.51 3.76 -9.78
CA PHE A 40 -10.31 4.51 -8.82
C PHE A 40 -10.60 3.68 -7.56
N PHE A 41 -10.89 2.39 -7.72
CA PHE A 41 -11.07 1.46 -6.61
C PHE A 41 -9.80 1.30 -5.75
N VAL A 42 -8.61 1.32 -6.35
CA VAL A 42 -7.34 1.36 -5.59
C VAL A 42 -7.26 2.61 -4.72
N TYR A 43 -7.55 3.79 -5.27
CA TYR A 43 -7.49 5.05 -4.49
C TYR A 43 -8.51 5.08 -3.36
N PHE A 44 -9.70 4.53 -3.59
CA PHE A 44 -10.69 4.30 -2.55
C PHE A 44 -10.16 3.36 -1.45
N CYS A 45 -9.53 2.24 -1.84
CA CYS A 45 -8.93 1.31 -0.89
C CYS A 45 -7.80 1.97 -0.08
N THR A 46 -7.02 2.88 -0.67
CA THR A 46 -6.00 3.66 0.06
C THR A 46 -6.62 4.51 1.17
N LEU A 47 -7.74 5.18 0.90
CA LEU A 47 -8.51 5.89 1.94
C LEU A 47 -9.05 4.92 2.99
N LEU A 48 -9.64 3.82 2.55
CA LEU A 48 -10.19 2.80 3.45
C LEU A 48 -9.12 2.21 4.38
N THR A 49 -7.86 2.12 3.92
CA THR A 49 -6.71 1.70 4.74
C THR A 49 -6.28 2.78 5.73
N GLY A 50 -6.22 4.04 5.31
CA GLY A 50 -5.78 5.13 6.19
C GLY A 50 -6.61 5.28 7.47
N ILE A 51 -7.91 4.99 7.41
CA ILE A 51 -8.82 5.09 8.56
C ILE A 51 -8.43 4.09 9.68
N PRO A 52 -8.35 2.77 9.43
CA PRO A 52 -7.78 1.79 10.34
C PRO A 52 -6.37 2.12 10.82
N THR A 53 -5.50 2.65 9.96
CA THR A 53 -4.13 3.01 10.37
C THR A 53 -4.13 4.09 11.46
N VAL A 54 -4.95 5.14 11.31
CA VAL A 54 -5.15 6.16 12.35
C VAL A 54 -5.71 5.52 13.63
N TYR A 55 -6.70 4.61 13.50
CA TYR A 55 -7.31 3.93 14.64
C TYR A 55 -6.31 3.04 15.40
N LEU A 56 -5.45 2.31 14.68
CA LEU A 56 -4.38 1.50 15.25
C LEU A 56 -3.43 2.34 16.09
N HIS A 57 -2.91 3.44 15.55
CA HIS A 57 -1.95 4.27 16.29
C HIS A 57 -2.58 5.03 17.47
N ALA A 58 -3.90 5.29 17.41
CA ALA A 58 -4.66 5.81 18.53
C ALA A 58 -4.89 4.77 19.64
N ASN A 59 -4.84 3.47 19.31
CA ASN A 59 -5.13 2.34 20.21
C ASN A 59 -4.02 1.28 20.13
N GLU A 60 -2.76 1.71 20.18
CA GLU A 60 -1.63 0.80 20.05
C GLU A 60 -1.68 -0.32 21.10
N GLY A 61 -1.38 -1.55 20.65
CA GLY A 61 -1.53 -2.77 21.45
C GLY A 61 -2.89 -3.47 21.30
N ASP A 62 -3.91 -2.80 20.74
CA ASP A 62 -5.18 -3.44 20.40
C ASP A 62 -5.02 -4.36 19.18
N ARG A 63 -5.32 -5.65 19.39
CA ARG A 63 -5.23 -6.67 18.34
C ARG A 63 -6.31 -6.51 17.28
N PHE A 64 -7.49 -6.05 17.65
CA PHE A 64 -8.56 -5.81 16.69
C PHE A 64 -8.21 -4.62 15.80
N ALA A 65 -7.65 -3.55 16.38
CA ALA A 65 -7.14 -2.43 15.60
C ALA A 65 -6.02 -2.86 14.64
N SER A 66 -5.09 -3.72 15.09
CA SER A 66 -4.03 -4.30 14.24
C SER A 66 -4.61 -5.16 13.11
N PHE A 67 -5.66 -5.94 13.38
CA PHE A 67 -6.37 -6.71 12.35
C PHE A 67 -7.00 -5.79 11.29
N LEU A 68 -7.70 -4.72 11.71
CA LEU A 68 -8.32 -3.79 10.76
C LEU A 68 -7.28 -3.09 9.89
N ASP A 69 -6.17 -2.65 10.48
CA ASP A 69 -5.09 -1.98 9.76
C ASP A 69 -4.40 -2.92 8.75
N VAL A 70 -3.88 -4.05 9.21
CA VAL A 70 -3.19 -5.00 8.33
C VAL A 70 -4.17 -5.63 7.32
N GLY A 71 -5.38 -5.95 7.74
CA GLY A 71 -6.43 -6.51 6.89
C GLY A 71 -6.85 -5.55 5.78
N SER A 72 -7.03 -4.26 6.08
CA SER A 72 -7.34 -3.26 5.06
C SER A 72 -6.17 -3.02 4.10
N ASN A 73 -4.92 -3.07 4.58
CA ASN A 73 -3.74 -3.04 3.71
C ASN A 73 -3.69 -4.25 2.76
N ILE A 74 -4.06 -5.45 3.22
CA ILE A 74 -4.16 -6.65 2.37
C ILE A 74 -5.22 -6.45 1.26
N VAL A 75 -6.36 -5.85 1.59
CA VAL A 75 -7.40 -5.50 0.60
C VAL A 75 -6.87 -4.49 -0.43
N LEU A 76 -6.12 -3.47 0.01
CA LEU A 76 -5.48 -2.51 -0.90
C LEU A 76 -4.45 -3.19 -1.82
N ALA A 77 -3.61 -4.07 -1.30
CA ALA A 77 -2.64 -4.80 -2.11
C ALA A 77 -3.32 -5.73 -3.13
N TRP A 78 -4.43 -6.37 -2.74
CA TRP A 78 -5.29 -7.13 -3.65
C TRP A 78 -5.92 -6.24 -4.73
N ALA A 79 -6.42 -5.05 -4.38
CA ALA A 79 -6.96 -4.09 -5.35
C ALA A 79 -5.91 -3.66 -6.38
N LEU A 80 -4.66 -3.43 -5.94
CA LEU A 80 -3.53 -3.16 -6.83
C LEU A 80 -3.26 -4.33 -7.79
N GLN A 81 -3.28 -5.56 -7.29
CA GLN A 81 -3.11 -6.75 -8.13
C GLN A 81 -4.21 -6.87 -9.19
N ILE A 82 -5.47 -6.62 -8.83
CA ILE A 82 -6.57 -6.57 -9.81
C ILE A 82 -6.34 -5.49 -10.84
N ALA A 83 -5.96 -4.29 -10.40
CA ALA A 83 -5.75 -3.14 -11.27
C ALA A 83 -4.69 -3.44 -12.34
N VAL A 84 -3.52 -3.94 -11.90
CA VAL A 84 -2.37 -4.21 -12.75
C VAL A 84 -2.58 -5.48 -13.61
N ALA A 85 -3.21 -6.53 -13.08
CA ALA A 85 -3.57 -7.69 -13.88
C ALA A 85 -4.56 -7.34 -14.99
N GLY A 86 -5.53 -6.46 -14.72
CA GLY A 86 -6.47 -5.93 -15.70
C GLY A 86 -5.80 -5.13 -16.82
N ASP A 87 -4.65 -4.53 -16.55
CA ASP A 87 -3.88 -3.75 -17.53
C ASP A 87 -3.04 -4.62 -18.46
N PHE A 88 -2.41 -5.68 -17.92
CA PHE A 88 -1.32 -6.36 -18.62
C PHE A 88 -1.60 -7.83 -18.96
N MET A 89 -2.59 -8.46 -18.35
CA MET A 89 -2.90 -9.87 -18.58
C MET A 89 -4.07 -10.05 -19.55
N PRO A 90 -4.01 -11.05 -20.47
CA PRO A 90 -5.17 -11.45 -21.25
C PRO A 90 -6.35 -11.86 -20.36
N ARG A 91 -7.59 -11.58 -20.77
CA ARG A 91 -8.82 -11.80 -19.97
C ARG A 91 -8.88 -13.16 -19.26
N ARG A 92 -8.53 -14.26 -19.95
CA ARG A 92 -8.53 -15.61 -19.36
C ARG A 92 -7.54 -15.75 -18.21
N ARG A 93 -6.30 -15.30 -18.40
CA ARG A 93 -5.24 -15.34 -17.35
C ARG A 93 -5.56 -14.37 -16.22
N CYS A 94 -6.07 -13.19 -16.55
CA CYS A 94 -6.51 -12.20 -15.58
C CYS A 94 -7.57 -12.79 -14.63
N ARG A 95 -8.62 -13.45 -15.16
CA ARG A 95 -9.66 -14.10 -14.33
C ARG A 95 -9.09 -15.16 -13.38
N THR A 96 -8.23 -16.05 -13.90
CA THR A 96 -7.59 -17.09 -13.07
C THR A 96 -6.70 -16.47 -12.00
N PHE A 97 -5.90 -15.47 -12.35
CA PHE A 97 -5.03 -14.76 -11.42
C PHE A 97 -5.83 -14.04 -10.32
N VAL A 98 -6.87 -13.29 -10.70
CA VAL A 98 -7.74 -12.58 -9.75
C VAL A 98 -8.45 -13.56 -8.82
N LEU A 99 -8.96 -14.68 -9.34
CA LEU A 99 -9.59 -15.70 -8.50
C LEU A 99 -8.59 -16.29 -7.49
N ALA A 100 -7.41 -16.71 -7.96
CA ALA A 100 -6.38 -17.27 -7.09
C ALA A 100 -5.91 -16.27 -6.03
N SER A 101 -5.61 -15.02 -6.44
CA SER A 101 -5.22 -13.94 -5.53
C SER A 101 -6.32 -13.64 -4.51
N THR A 102 -7.59 -13.63 -4.91
CA THR A 102 -8.73 -13.41 -4.00
C THR A 102 -8.82 -14.51 -2.96
N LEU A 103 -8.70 -15.78 -3.36
CA LEU A 103 -8.75 -16.91 -2.43
C LEU A 103 -7.58 -16.88 -1.44
N ILE A 104 -6.38 -16.57 -1.91
CA ILE A 104 -5.18 -16.45 -1.04
C ILE A 104 -5.35 -15.29 -0.05
N ASN A 105 -5.75 -14.11 -0.52
CA ASN A 105 -5.93 -12.95 0.36
C ASN A 105 -7.09 -13.14 1.35
N ALA A 106 -8.18 -13.81 0.95
CA ALA A 106 -9.26 -14.18 1.86
C ALA A 106 -8.76 -15.14 2.95
N ALA A 107 -7.94 -16.13 2.60
CA ALA A 107 -7.33 -17.04 3.59
C ALA A 107 -6.40 -16.30 4.55
N VAL A 108 -5.59 -15.35 4.06
CA VAL A 108 -4.74 -14.48 4.90
C VAL A 108 -5.58 -13.63 5.85
N VAL A 109 -6.66 -12.99 5.38
CA VAL A 109 -7.55 -12.19 6.23
C VAL A 109 -8.24 -13.06 7.29
N ALA A 110 -8.69 -14.26 6.92
CA ALA A 110 -9.26 -15.22 7.87
C ALA A 110 -8.23 -15.65 8.94
N TRP A 111 -6.96 -15.86 8.54
CA TRP A 111 -5.87 -16.12 9.47
C TRP A 111 -5.62 -14.95 10.42
N LEU A 112 -5.62 -13.71 9.91
CA LEU A 112 -5.44 -12.52 10.74
C LEU A 112 -6.60 -12.33 11.74
N LEU A 113 -7.83 -12.65 11.33
CA LEU A 113 -8.97 -12.63 12.23
C LEU A 113 -8.82 -13.67 13.33
N TYR A 114 -8.32 -14.87 13.01
CA TYR A 114 -7.99 -15.88 14.01
C TYR A 114 -6.89 -15.38 14.98
N GLU A 115 -5.85 -14.68 14.50
CA GLU A 115 -4.80 -14.11 15.34
C GLU A 115 -5.30 -13.09 16.38
N VAL A 116 -6.46 -12.44 16.14
CA VAL A 116 -7.10 -11.57 17.13
C VAL A 116 -7.42 -12.33 18.41
N PHE A 117 -7.88 -13.58 18.28
CA PHE A 117 -8.31 -14.43 19.40
C PHE A 117 -7.22 -15.38 19.91
N ALA A 118 -6.10 -15.51 19.20
CA ALA A 118 -5.00 -16.37 19.61
C ALA A 118 -4.38 -15.91 20.95
N PRO A 119 -3.79 -16.77 21.79
CA PRO A 119 -3.16 -16.34 23.03
C PRO A 119 -1.94 -15.43 22.80
N THR A 120 -1.11 -15.78 21.81
CA THR A 120 0.17 -15.11 21.52
C THR A 120 0.35 -14.89 20.02
N LYS A 121 0.81 -13.70 19.65
CA LYS A 121 1.20 -13.38 18.26
C LYS A 121 2.70 -13.64 18.09
N ILE A 122 3.06 -14.51 17.14
CA ILE A 122 4.46 -14.91 16.93
C ILE A 122 4.99 -14.19 15.68
N PRO A 123 6.08 -13.40 15.79
CA PRO A 123 6.70 -12.77 14.63
C PRO A 123 7.39 -13.82 13.75
N ILE A 124 7.23 -13.69 12.43
CA ILE A 124 7.86 -14.55 11.42
C ILE A 124 9.29 -14.08 11.13
N ILE A 125 9.49 -12.76 11.03
CA ILE A 125 10.79 -12.14 10.78
C ILE A 125 11.13 -11.25 11.97
N ARG A 126 12.36 -11.32 12.47
CA ARG A 126 12.81 -10.53 13.62
C ARG A 126 14.08 -9.75 13.26
N PHE A 127 14.13 -8.49 13.66
CA PHE A 127 15.31 -7.62 13.51
C PHE A 127 15.91 -7.26 14.88
N GLY A 128 15.89 -8.21 15.82
CA GLY A 128 16.33 -7.98 17.20
C GLY A 128 15.46 -6.93 17.90
N GLY A 129 16.09 -5.96 18.58
CA GLY A 129 15.39 -4.86 19.24
C GLY A 129 14.90 -3.75 18.29
N PHE A 130 15.22 -3.83 17.00
CA PHE A 130 14.87 -2.78 16.03
C PHE A 130 13.41 -2.85 15.57
N GLY A 131 12.90 -4.06 15.35
CA GLY A 131 11.55 -4.31 14.88
C GLY A 131 11.35 -5.77 14.45
N GLN A 132 10.18 -6.07 13.88
CA GLN A 132 9.79 -7.43 13.50
C GLN A 132 8.62 -7.39 12.50
N PHE A 133 8.41 -8.50 11.78
CA PHE A 133 7.23 -8.71 10.96
C PHE A 133 6.45 -9.96 11.39
N TYR A 134 5.14 -9.79 11.51
CA TYR A 134 4.14 -10.83 11.72
C TYR A 134 3.62 -11.40 10.38
N ALA A 135 2.82 -12.46 10.46
CA ALA A 135 2.28 -13.14 9.29
C ALA A 135 1.57 -12.20 8.29
N GLY A 136 0.75 -11.28 8.80
CA GLY A 136 0.02 -10.32 7.97
C GLY A 136 0.92 -9.33 7.24
N GLU A 137 1.96 -8.82 7.91
CA GLU A 137 2.92 -7.89 7.30
C GLU A 137 3.76 -8.59 6.22
N VAL A 138 4.18 -9.83 6.47
CA VAL A 138 4.88 -10.65 5.47
C VAL A 138 3.98 -10.92 4.26
N ALA A 139 2.71 -11.27 4.50
CA ALA A 139 1.74 -11.49 3.43
C ALA A 139 1.48 -10.19 2.62
N LEU A 140 1.43 -9.03 3.28
CA LEU A 140 1.30 -7.74 2.63
C LEU A 140 2.49 -7.44 1.72
N ILE A 141 3.70 -7.61 2.23
CA ILE A 141 4.95 -7.44 1.47
C ILE A 141 4.96 -8.37 0.25
N ALA A 142 4.61 -9.65 0.43
CA ALA A 142 4.52 -10.61 -0.66
C ALA A 142 3.50 -10.18 -1.73
N ASN A 143 2.33 -9.69 -1.33
CA ASN A 143 1.32 -9.18 -2.26
C ASN A 143 1.82 -7.95 -3.04
N ALA A 144 2.54 -7.04 -2.39
CA ALA A 144 3.13 -5.88 -3.06
C ALA A 144 4.23 -6.28 -4.08
N TRP A 145 5.03 -7.29 -3.75
CA TRP A 145 6.02 -7.86 -4.68
C TRP A 145 5.39 -8.42 -5.95
N VAL A 146 4.21 -9.04 -5.86
CA VAL A 146 3.47 -9.49 -7.06
C VAL A 146 3.13 -8.31 -7.97
N VAL A 147 2.68 -7.18 -7.40
CA VAL A 147 2.36 -5.96 -8.16
C VAL A 147 3.61 -5.43 -8.87
N VAL A 148 4.72 -5.29 -8.14
CA VAL A 148 6.02 -4.87 -8.70
C VAL A 148 6.47 -5.80 -9.82
N PHE A 149 6.33 -7.12 -9.63
CA PHE A 149 6.70 -8.10 -10.64
C PHE A 149 5.87 -8.00 -11.92
N VAL A 150 4.54 -7.83 -11.81
CA VAL A 150 3.69 -7.67 -12.99
C VAL A 150 4.03 -6.37 -13.72
N PHE A 151 4.29 -5.26 -13.01
CA PHE A 151 4.79 -4.05 -13.65
C PHE A 151 6.16 -4.24 -14.32
N GLY A 152 7.12 -4.86 -13.62
CA GLY A 152 8.47 -5.07 -14.12
C GLY A 152 8.51 -5.95 -15.38
N THR A 153 7.77 -7.06 -15.38
CA THR A 153 7.66 -7.95 -16.55
C THR A 153 6.97 -7.28 -17.74
N ASN A 154 6.15 -6.25 -17.52
CA ASN A 154 5.46 -5.50 -18.56
C ASN A 154 6.02 -4.09 -18.79
N TYR A 155 7.20 -3.78 -18.25
CA TYR A 155 7.79 -2.44 -18.29
C TYR A 155 7.88 -1.86 -19.71
N ARG A 156 8.18 -2.71 -20.70
CA ARG A 156 8.26 -2.32 -22.12
C ARG A 156 6.92 -1.92 -22.74
N ARG A 157 5.80 -2.39 -22.19
CA ARG A 157 4.43 -2.05 -22.63
C ARG A 157 3.93 -0.73 -22.05
N ILE A 158 4.68 -0.14 -21.12
CA ILE A 158 4.35 1.14 -20.50
C ILE A 158 4.86 2.27 -21.41
N PRO A 159 4.04 3.32 -21.67
CA PRO A 159 4.48 4.50 -22.40
C PRO A 159 5.76 5.10 -21.83
N HIS A 160 6.64 5.57 -22.70
CA HIS A 160 7.99 6.00 -22.30
C HIS A 160 7.95 7.14 -21.26
N GLU A 161 6.98 8.03 -21.38
CA GLU A 161 6.73 9.19 -20.53
C GLU A 161 6.32 8.79 -19.10
N ALA A 162 5.65 7.65 -18.94
CA ALA A 162 5.18 7.16 -17.64
C ALA A 162 6.25 6.32 -16.90
N ARG A 163 7.25 5.79 -17.60
CA ARG A 163 8.26 4.89 -17.02
C ARG A 163 9.05 5.49 -15.85
N PRO A 164 9.54 6.74 -15.91
CA PRO A 164 10.25 7.34 -14.78
C PRO A 164 9.40 7.40 -13.52
N LEU A 165 8.10 7.69 -13.66
CA LEU A 165 7.16 7.73 -12.53
C LEU A 165 6.97 6.35 -11.91
N LEU A 166 6.89 5.28 -12.71
CA LEU A 166 6.86 3.92 -12.19
C LEU A 166 8.15 3.59 -11.41
N LEU A 167 9.32 3.99 -11.91
CA LEU A 167 10.58 3.77 -11.20
C LEU A 167 10.60 4.50 -9.86
N ILE A 168 10.08 5.74 -9.80
CA ILE A 168 9.94 6.48 -8.54
C ILE A 168 9.02 5.72 -7.57
N VAL A 169 7.87 5.22 -8.03
CA VAL A 169 6.96 4.42 -7.19
C VAL A 169 7.65 3.17 -6.66
N ILE A 170 8.40 2.45 -7.49
CA ILE A 170 9.14 1.24 -7.09
C ILE A 170 10.24 1.60 -6.06
N VAL A 171 10.98 2.69 -6.28
CA VAL A 171 12.00 3.16 -5.32
C VAL A 171 11.35 3.55 -3.99
N MET A 172 10.24 4.28 -4.00
CA MET A 172 9.50 4.61 -2.79
C MET A 172 8.97 3.37 -2.07
N PHE A 173 8.54 2.35 -2.79
CA PHE A 173 8.17 1.05 -2.21
C PHE A 173 9.36 0.38 -1.50
N PHE A 174 10.54 0.35 -2.11
CA PHE A 174 11.74 -0.20 -1.47
C PHE A 174 12.18 0.59 -0.24
N ILE A 175 12.14 1.93 -0.31
CA ILE A 175 12.39 2.79 0.84
C ILE A 175 11.35 2.51 1.94
N GLY A 176 10.08 2.38 1.58
CA GLY A 176 9.01 2.03 2.50
C GLY A 176 9.25 0.68 3.18
N MET A 177 9.64 -0.36 2.44
CA MET A 177 9.97 -1.66 3.03
C MET A 177 11.11 -1.58 4.04
N LEU A 178 12.17 -0.80 3.72
CA LEU A 178 13.26 -0.56 4.66
C LEU A 178 12.76 0.13 5.92
N LEU A 179 11.94 1.17 5.78
CA LEU A 179 11.40 1.92 6.91
C LEU A 179 10.48 1.07 7.79
N ALA A 180 9.69 0.17 7.18
CA ALA A 180 8.79 -0.73 7.87
C ALA A 180 9.50 -1.76 8.76
N THR A 181 10.80 -2.00 8.58
CA THR A 181 11.55 -2.93 9.45
C THR A 181 11.70 -2.42 10.88
N ALA A 182 11.50 -1.13 11.11
CA ALA A 182 11.57 -0.51 12.42
C ALA A 182 10.22 -0.61 13.17
N GLY A 183 10.27 -0.87 14.48
CA GLY A 183 9.11 -0.82 15.35
C GLY A 183 8.51 0.59 15.50
N ASN A 184 7.25 0.67 15.94
CA ASN A 184 6.49 1.91 16.06
C ASN A 184 7.14 2.96 16.97
N SER A 185 7.92 2.52 17.97
CA SER A 185 8.60 3.37 18.94
C SER A 185 10.02 3.77 18.52
N THR A 186 10.52 3.27 17.38
CA THR A 186 11.92 3.44 16.98
C THR A 186 12.18 4.83 16.41
N ILE A 187 13.00 5.61 17.12
CA ILE A 187 13.50 6.92 16.68
C ILE A 187 15.02 6.86 16.62
N SER A 188 15.61 7.19 15.47
CA SER A 188 17.06 7.32 15.34
C SER A 188 17.50 8.77 15.45
N PHE A 189 18.63 8.99 16.14
CA PHE A 189 19.27 10.30 16.31
C PHE A 189 18.35 11.39 16.92
N GLY A 190 17.26 10.99 17.59
CA GLY A 190 16.27 11.90 18.17
C GLY A 190 15.37 12.64 17.18
N ILE A 191 15.61 12.51 15.87
CA ILE A 191 14.91 13.28 14.83
C ILE A 191 14.25 12.43 13.75
N PHE A 192 14.56 11.13 13.69
CA PHE A 192 14.12 10.24 12.61
C PHE A 192 13.16 9.16 13.14
N PRO A 193 11.85 9.47 13.25
CA PRO A 193 10.83 8.49 13.61
C PRO A 193 10.50 7.61 12.40
N TRP A 194 11.09 6.41 12.34
CA TRP A 194 11.07 5.54 11.15
C TRP A 194 9.66 5.26 10.62
N HIS A 195 8.74 4.90 11.52
CA HIS A 195 7.38 4.53 11.16
C HIS A 195 6.55 5.74 10.71
N ALA A 196 6.76 6.92 11.31
CA ALA A 196 6.11 8.14 10.85
C ALA A 196 6.61 8.57 9.46
N VAL A 197 7.92 8.43 9.19
CA VAL A 197 8.49 8.67 7.86
C VAL A 197 7.95 7.66 6.84
N TRP A 198 7.72 6.41 7.26
CA TRP A 198 7.08 5.38 6.42
C TRP A 198 5.71 5.82 5.91
N HIS A 199 4.84 6.35 6.78
CA HIS A 199 3.52 6.88 6.39
C HIS A 199 3.62 7.97 5.31
N ILE A 200 4.58 8.89 5.48
CA ILE A 200 4.80 9.99 4.53
C ILE A 200 5.28 9.44 3.17
N VAL A 201 6.29 8.56 3.17
CA VAL A 201 6.81 7.93 1.94
C VAL A 201 5.71 7.14 1.24
N GLY A 202 4.91 6.38 1.98
CA GLY A 202 3.75 5.65 1.45
C GLY A 202 2.74 6.58 0.78
N ALA A 203 2.37 7.67 1.45
CA ALA A 203 1.43 8.67 0.93
C ALA A 203 1.92 9.28 -0.40
N PHE A 204 3.17 9.71 -0.47
CA PHE A 204 3.75 10.24 -1.72
C PHE A 204 3.89 9.16 -2.81
N GLY A 205 4.14 7.91 -2.42
CA GLY A 205 4.13 6.76 -3.32
C GLY A 205 2.78 6.57 -4.01
N PHE A 206 1.67 6.63 -3.26
CA PHE A 206 0.32 6.53 -3.83
C PHE A 206 -0.06 7.74 -4.69
N ILE A 207 0.33 8.96 -4.30
CA ILE A 207 0.12 10.16 -5.12
C ILE A 207 0.90 10.07 -6.44
N THR A 208 2.14 9.58 -6.38
CA THR A 208 2.97 9.38 -7.58
C THR A 208 2.42 8.24 -8.44
N LEU A 209 1.84 7.20 -7.84
CA LEU A 209 1.12 6.15 -8.56
C LEU A 209 -0.10 6.69 -9.32
N TRP A 210 -0.84 7.64 -8.73
CA TRP A 210 -1.89 8.35 -9.45
C TRP A 210 -1.34 9.13 -10.64
N LEU A 211 -0.25 9.88 -10.45
CA LEU A 211 0.37 10.67 -11.52
C LEU A 211 0.89 9.76 -12.64
N PHE A 212 1.52 8.64 -12.29
CA PHE A 212 1.91 7.59 -13.22
C PHE A 212 0.72 7.13 -14.09
N ASN A 213 -0.41 6.82 -13.45
CA ASN A 213 -1.61 6.40 -14.17
C ASN A 213 -2.20 7.51 -15.03
N TYR A 214 -2.19 8.75 -14.54
CA TYR A 214 -2.64 9.91 -15.31
C TYR A 214 -1.82 10.05 -16.60
N VAL A 215 -0.48 10.06 -16.51
CA VAL A 215 0.38 10.15 -17.70
C VAL A 215 0.16 8.97 -18.64
N ARG A 216 0.11 7.75 -18.08
CA ARG A 216 -0.08 6.51 -18.84
C ARG A 216 -1.38 6.47 -19.62
N PHE A 217 -2.49 6.92 -19.03
CA PHE A 217 -3.81 6.79 -19.65
C PHE A 217 -4.27 8.04 -20.41
N ASN A 218 -3.78 9.23 -20.05
CA ASN A 218 -4.34 10.49 -20.56
C ASN A 218 -3.38 11.33 -21.40
N CYS A 219 -2.06 11.20 -21.21
CA CYS A 219 -1.07 12.02 -21.92
C CYS A 219 -0.37 11.25 -23.06
N ALA A 220 -0.17 9.94 -22.88
CA ALA A 220 0.47 9.11 -23.91
C ALA A 220 -0.40 8.94 -25.17
N MET A 221 -1.73 9.00 -25.06
CA MET A 221 -2.61 8.85 -26.23
C MET A 221 -2.63 10.11 -27.12
N SER A 222 -2.43 11.31 -26.55
CA SER A 222 -2.46 12.55 -27.32
C SER A 222 -1.25 12.77 -28.24
N SER A 223 -0.12 12.08 -27.99
CA SER A 223 1.08 12.21 -28.84
C SER A 223 1.05 11.31 -30.08
N GLU A 224 0.21 10.26 -30.08
CA GLU A 224 0.01 9.39 -31.25
C GLU A 224 -0.98 9.99 -32.25
N GLU A 225 -2.00 10.74 -31.81
CA GLU A 225 -2.95 11.41 -32.71
C GLU A 225 -2.35 12.63 -33.45
N SER A 226 -1.23 13.15 -32.97
CA SER A 226 -0.53 14.31 -33.58
C SER A 226 0.54 13.96 -34.61
N LYS A 227 0.77 12.67 -34.88
CA LYS A 227 1.76 12.16 -35.86
C LYS A 227 1.05 11.56 -37.06
#